data_AF-A0A7Y7NJL5-F1
#
_entry.id   AF-A0A7Y7NJL5-F1
#
_cell.length_a   1.000
_cell.length_b   1.000
_cell.length_c   1.000
_cell.angle_alpha   90.00
_cell.angle_beta   90.00
_cell.angle_gamma   90.00
#
_symmetry.space_group_name_H-M   'P 1'
#
loop_
_entity.id
_entity.type
_entity.pdbx_description
1 polymer ?
#
loop_
_entity_poly.entity_id
_entity_poly.type
_entity_poly.pdbx_seq_one_letter_code
_entity_poly.pdbx_strand_id
1 'polypeptide(L)'
;MEQNLNLIYNIEYENNEDSIKATQLLGNYAVTLSNTGYYAKSIPYLNQTKKQIEKDFKLKSMNFWEDSLYEELAFVSAITYYYLINYKIAKQEFQSLLKQFPENDRYINWYKACIANKLIKTEWIFAGFATISLIFSLILKPEDGIIDSLAFYFLVISFVGGISTSFLRRYYIHK
;
A
#
# COMPACT_ATOMS: atom_id res chain seq x y z
N MET A 1 -15.85 14.71 19.40
CA MET A 1 -16.24 13.96 18.18
C MET A 1 -16.18 12.45 18.41
N GLU A 2 -15.10 11.91 19.00
CA GLU A 2 -14.97 10.45 19.24
C GLU A 2 -16.02 9.83 20.15
N GLN A 3 -16.49 10.53 21.18
CA GLN A 3 -17.54 10.02 22.09
C GLN A 3 -18.87 9.74 21.36
N ASN A 4 -19.11 10.38 20.21
CA ASN A 4 -20.34 10.20 19.44
C ASN A 4 -20.25 9.06 18.42
N LEU A 5 -19.06 8.49 18.17
CA LEU A 5 -18.90 7.37 17.24
C LEU A 5 -19.60 6.11 17.76
N ASN A 6 -19.53 5.86 19.07
CA ASN A 6 -20.27 4.76 19.72
C ASN A 6 -21.78 4.87 19.56
N LEU A 7 -22.30 6.10 19.38
CA LEU A 7 -23.71 6.31 19.09
C LEU A 7 -24.02 5.89 17.64
N ILE A 8 -23.17 6.25 16.69
CA ILE A 8 -23.30 5.81 15.28
C ILE A 8 -23.19 4.28 15.15
N TYR A 9 -22.39 3.63 16.01
CA TYR A 9 -22.17 2.18 15.95
C TYR A 9 -23.31 1.32 16.48
N ASN A 10 -24.06 1.80 17.48
CA ASN A 10 -24.98 0.97 18.24
C ASN A 10 -26.46 1.26 17.93
N ILE A 11 -26.74 2.12 16.96
CA ILE A 11 -28.11 2.40 16.54
C ILE A 11 -28.54 1.35 15.50
N GLU A 12 -29.57 0.58 15.83
CA GLU A 12 -30.39 -0.07 14.82
C GLU A 12 -31.17 1.03 14.09
N TYR A 13 -30.77 1.34 12.86
CA TYR A 13 -31.45 2.36 12.08
C TYR A 13 -32.84 1.87 11.67
N GLU A 14 -33.88 2.50 12.21
CA GLU A 14 -35.28 2.17 11.93
C GLU A 14 -35.67 2.45 10.46
N ASN A 15 -34.94 3.34 9.77
CA ASN A 15 -35.11 3.59 8.34
C ASN A 15 -33.78 3.54 7.56
N ASN A 16 -33.90 3.31 6.24
CA ASN A 16 -32.76 3.19 5.32
C ASN A 16 -32.01 4.52 5.10
N GLU A 17 -32.69 5.66 5.18
CA GLU A 17 -32.11 6.98 4.96
C GLU A 17 -31.11 7.37 6.07
N ASP A 18 -31.44 7.09 7.33
CA ASP A 18 -30.56 7.37 8.47
C ASP A 18 -29.33 6.47 8.46
N SER A 19 -29.48 5.21 8.04
CA SER A 19 -28.36 4.28 7.80
C SER A 19 -27.39 4.81 6.72
N ILE A 20 -27.93 5.35 5.63
CA ILE A 20 -27.12 5.95 4.55
C ILE A 20 -26.35 7.16 5.06
N LYS A 21 -27.02 8.09 5.75
CA LYS A 21 -26.38 9.29 6.32
C LYS A 21 -25.30 8.94 7.34
N ALA A 22 -25.56 7.95 8.19
CA ALA A 22 -24.60 7.45 9.17
C ALA A 22 -23.36 6.84 8.48
N THR A 23 -23.56 6.06 7.43
CA THR A 23 -22.48 5.47 6.63
C THR A 23 -21.63 6.56 5.98
N GLN A 24 -22.26 7.59 5.40
CA GLN A 24 -21.56 8.75 4.84
C GLN A 24 -20.75 9.52 5.90
N LEU A 25 -21.35 9.79 7.06
CA LEU A 25 -20.67 10.48 8.16
C LEU A 25 -19.45 9.70 8.66
N LEU A 26 -19.58 8.37 8.78
CA LEU A 26 -18.47 7.51 9.18
C LEU A 26 -17.37 7.47 8.11
N GLY A 27 -17.74 7.40 6.84
CA GLY A 27 -16.81 7.47 5.72
C GLY A 27 -16.01 8.77 5.71
N ASN A 28 -16.70 9.90 5.81
CA ASN A 28 -16.07 11.23 5.84
C ASN A 28 -15.13 11.40 7.04
N TYR A 29 -15.53 10.87 8.21
CA TYR A 29 -14.67 10.84 9.39
C TYR A 29 -13.41 10.00 9.16
N ALA A 30 -13.55 8.81 8.56
CA ALA A 30 -12.44 7.93 8.25
C ALA A 30 -11.45 8.57 7.25
N VAL A 31 -11.98 9.25 6.22
CA VAL A 31 -11.19 10.02 5.26
C VAL A 31 -10.44 11.16 5.96
N THR A 32 -11.13 11.91 6.82
CA THR A 32 -10.51 13.00 7.59
C THR A 32 -9.36 12.50 8.47
N LEU A 33 -9.53 11.37 9.17
CA LEU A 33 -8.46 10.75 9.95
C LEU A 33 -7.25 10.38 9.10
N SER A 34 -7.47 9.81 7.91
CA SER A 34 -6.36 9.48 7.00
C SER A 34 -5.64 10.74 6.49
N ASN A 35 -6.40 11.74 6.04
CA ASN A 35 -5.86 13.00 5.52
C ASN A 35 -5.08 13.79 6.59
N THR A 36 -5.39 13.59 7.87
CA THR A 36 -4.69 14.20 9.01
C THR A 36 -3.54 13.34 9.56
N GLY A 37 -3.22 12.21 8.91
CA GLY A 37 -2.08 11.36 9.25
C GLY A 37 -2.36 10.29 10.31
N TYR A 38 -3.59 10.19 10.82
CA TYR A 38 -4.00 9.14 11.76
C TYR A 38 -4.32 7.81 11.03
N TYR A 39 -3.37 7.32 10.23
CA TYR A 39 -3.57 6.19 9.32
C TYR A 39 -4.02 4.90 10.01
N ALA A 40 -3.34 4.52 11.09
CA ALA A 40 -3.70 3.30 11.82
C ALA A 40 -5.14 3.36 12.40
N LYS A 41 -5.57 4.57 12.79
CA LYS A 41 -6.90 4.82 13.35
C LYS A 41 -7.99 4.86 12.26
N SER A 42 -7.68 5.28 11.04
CA SER A 42 -8.66 5.37 9.95
C SER A 42 -9.05 4.00 9.38
N ILE A 43 -8.11 3.04 9.31
CA ILE A 43 -8.32 1.70 8.72
C ILE A 43 -9.62 1.00 9.17
N PRO A 44 -9.92 0.83 10.48
CA PRO A 44 -11.14 0.13 10.89
C PRO A 44 -12.40 0.80 10.35
N TYR A 45 -12.44 2.14 10.35
CA TYR A 45 -13.59 2.91 9.89
C TYR A 45 -13.73 2.89 8.36
N LEU A 46 -12.60 2.95 7.63
CA LEU A 46 -12.60 2.78 6.17
C LEU A 46 -13.15 1.40 5.79
N ASN A 47 -12.64 0.33 6.41
CA ASN A 47 -13.04 -1.03 6.09
C ASN A 47 -14.50 -1.31 6.44
N GLN A 48 -14.96 -0.81 7.58
CA GLN A 48 -16.35 -0.94 8.01
C GLN A 48 -17.29 -0.22 7.04
N THR A 49 -16.97 1.02 6.66
CA THR A 49 -17.80 1.80 5.75
C THR A 49 -17.87 1.16 4.37
N LYS A 50 -16.72 0.74 3.80
CA LYS A 50 -16.68 -0.01 2.52
C LYS A 50 -17.56 -1.25 2.57
N LYS A 51 -17.45 -2.05 3.65
CA LYS A 51 -18.23 -3.27 3.83
C LYS A 51 -19.74 -3.00 3.92
N GLN A 52 -20.14 -1.91 4.57
CA GLN A 52 -21.53 -1.51 4.66
C GLN A 52 -22.09 -1.12 3.28
N ILE A 53 -21.37 -0.29 2.53
CA ILE A 53 -21.74 0.09 1.16
C ILE A 53 -21.85 -1.15 0.25
N GLU A 54 -20.87 -2.05 0.29
CA GLU A 54 -20.91 -3.30 -0.49
C GLU A 54 -22.14 -4.15 -0.17
N LYS A 55 -22.51 -4.26 1.11
CA LYS A 55 -23.68 -5.01 1.55
C LYS A 55 -24.95 -4.37 0.99
N ASP A 56 -25.09 -3.06 1.13
CA ASP A 56 -26.28 -2.33 0.70
C ASP A 56 -26.47 -2.37 -0.82
N PHE A 57 -25.38 -2.28 -1.59
CA PHE A 57 -25.41 -2.43 -3.05
C PHE A 57 -25.68 -3.86 -3.50
N LYS A 58 -25.10 -4.88 -2.83
CA LYS A 58 -25.40 -6.29 -3.12
C LYS A 58 -26.89 -6.61 -2.91
N LEU A 59 -27.51 -6.08 -1.86
CA LEU A 59 -28.95 -6.26 -1.62
C LEU A 59 -29.80 -5.63 -2.73
N LYS A 60 -29.32 -4.54 -3.33
CA LYS A 60 -29.99 -3.85 -4.45
C LYS A 60 -29.57 -4.39 -5.82
N SER A 61 -28.70 -5.40 -5.90
CA SER A 61 -28.10 -5.91 -7.14
C SER A 61 -27.43 -4.83 -8.01
N MET A 62 -26.87 -3.80 -7.35
CA MET A 62 -26.17 -2.68 -8.00
C MET A 62 -24.66 -2.85 -7.88
N ASN A 63 -23.91 -2.19 -8.77
CA ASN A 63 -22.46 -2.16 -8.70
C ASN A 63 -22.00 -1.07 -7.70
N PHE A 64 -21.36 -1.46 -6.60
CA PHE A 64 -20.89 -0.52 -5.58
C PHE A 64 -19.80 0.42 -6.08
N TRP A 65 -19.13 0.12 -7.20
CA TRP A 65 -18.19 1.05 -7.83
C TRP A 65 -18.85 2.26 -8.50
N GLU A 66 -20.17 2.24 -8.67
CA GLU A 66 -20.94 3.42 -9.12
C GLU A 66 -21.11 4.45 -8.00
N ASP A 67 -20.84 4.07 -6.76
CA ASP A 67 -20.85 4.98 -5.62
C ASP A 67 -19.52 5.74 -5.50
N SER A 68 -19.58 7.06 -5.70
CA SER A 68 -18.40 7.93 -5.61
C SER A 68 -17.71 7.88 -4.25
N LEU A 69 -18.46 7.69 -3.16
CA LEU A 69 -17.88 7.57 -1.82
C LEU A 69 -17.12 6.24 -1.69
N TYR A 70 -17.61 5.14 -2.25
CA TYR A 70 -16.89 3.86 -2.26
C TYR A 70 -15.54 3.98 -2.98
N GLU A 71 -15.51 4.60 -4.15
CA GLU A 71 -14.27 4.85 -4.90
C GLU A 71 -13.27 5.66 -4.04
N GLU A 72 -13.73 6.75 -3.42
CA GLU A 72 -12.90 7.58 -2.54
C GLU A 72 -12.37 6.78 -1.34
N LEU A 73 -13.22 5.99 -0.68
CA LEU A 73 -12.83 5.16 0.46
C LEU A 73 -11.81 4.10 0.07
N ALA A 74 -11.95 3.47 -1.10
CA ALA A 74 -10.98 2.51 -1.62
C ALA A 74 -9.63 3.18 -1.89
N PHE A 75 -9.65 4.36 -2.52
CA PHE A 75 -8.43 5.13 -2.77
C PHE A 75 -7.73 5.57 -1.49
N VAL A 76 -8.47 6.16 -0.55
CA VAL A 76 -7.93 6.60 0.75
C VAL A 76 -7.43 5.41 1.56
N SER A 77 -8.11 4.27 1.52
CA SER A 77 -7.64 3.03 2.14
C SER A 77 -6.31 2.56 1.57
N ALA A 78 -6.17 2.56 0.23
CA ALA A 78 -4.93 2.20 -0.44
C ALA A 78 -3.75 3.12 -0.04
N ILE A 79 -3.98 4.45 0.00
CA ILE A 79 -3.00 5.43 0.49
C ILE A 79 -2.65 5.19 1.96
N THR A 80 -3.66 4.93 2.80
CA THR A 80 -3.47 4.68 4.23
C THR A 80 -2.55 3.49 4.45
N TYR A 81 -2.78 2.38 3.73
CA TYR A 81 -1.90 1.21 3.79
C TYR A 81 -0.50 1.49 3.25
N TYR A 82 -0.37 2.35 2.23
CA TYR A 82 0.93 2.76 1.71
C TYR A 82 1.75 3.49 2.78
N TYR A 83 1.17 4.48 3.47
CA TYR A 83 1.86 5.22 4.53
C TYR A 83 2.18 4.36 5.75
N LEU A 84 1.40 3.30 6.00
CA LEU A 84 1.71 2.27 7.00
C LEU A 84 2.75 1.24 6.52
N ILE A 85 3.39 1.46 5.37
CA ILE A 85 4.43 0.59 4.79
C ILE A 85 3.87 -0.80 4.40
N ASN A 86 2.54 -0.98 4.41
CA ASN A 86 1.88 -2.20 4.00
C ASN A 86 1.61 -2.21 2.50
N TYR A 87 2.71 -2.16 1.72
CA TYR A 87 2.66 -2.05 0.26
C TYR A 87 1.95 -3.21 -0.42
N LYS A 88 1.89 -4.39 0.23
CA LYS A 88 1.16 -5.55 -0.31
C LYS A 88 -0.34 -5.25 -0.37
N ILE A 89 -0.92 -4.78 0.73
CA ILE A 89 -2.36 -4.46 0.79
C ILE A 89 -2.65 -3.22 -0.05
N ALA A 90 -1.82 -2.17 0.06
CA ALA A 90 -1.97 -0.96 -0.76
C ALA A 90 -2.00 -1.30 -2.26
N LYS A 91 -1.07 -2.14 -2.72
CA LYS A 91 -1.04 -2.61 -4.12
C LYS A 91 -2.33 -3.35 -4.51
N GLN A 92 -2.87 -4.20 -3.64
CA GLN A 92 -4.09 -4.95 -3.92
C GLN A 92 -5.29 -4.01 -4.08
N GLU A 93 -5.43 -3.01 -3.20
CA GLU A 93 -6.49 -2.00 -3.28
C GLU A 93 -6.36 -1.15 -4.56
N PHE A 94 -5.15 -0.66 -4.88
CA PHE A 94 -4.92 0.05 -6.15
C PHE A 94 -5.16 -0.82 -7.38
N GLN A 95 -4.87 -2.12 -7.30
CA GLN A 95 -5.17 -3.04 -8.39
C GLN A 95 -6.68 -3.21 -8.59
N SER A 96 -7.48 -3.23 -7.51
CA SER A 96 -8.94 -3.23 -7.61
C SER A 96 -9.47 -1.94 -8.24
N LEU A 97 -8.92 -0.78 -7.84
CA LEU A 97 -9.25 0.51 -8.47
C LEU A 97 -8.91 0.52 -9.96
N LEU A 98 -7.73 0.04 -10.35
CA LEU A 98 -7.31 0.02 -11.76
C LEU A 98 -8.09 -0.98 -12.63
N LYS A 99 -8.63 -2.05 -12.05
CA LYS A 99 -9.55 -2.93 -12.78
C LYS A 99 -10.81 -2.19 -13.21
N GLN A 100 -11.24 -1.22 -12.39
CA GLN A 100 -12.48 -0.50 -12.61
C GLN A 100 -12.29 0.83 -13.34
N PHE A 101 -11.17 1.50 -13.08
CA PHE A 101 -10.79 2.79 -13.66
C PHE A 101 -9.39 2.72 -14.27
N PRO A 102 -9.21 1.96 -15.38
CA PRO A 102 -7.89 1.68 -15.94
C PRO A 102 -7.17 2.90 -16.50
N GLU A 103 -7.91 3.95 -16.86
CA GLU A 103 -7.38 5.20 -17.44
C GLU A 103 -7.08 6.27 -16.37
N ASN A 104 -7.32 5.98 -15.09
CA ASN A 104 -7.09 6.96 -14.03
C ASN A 104 -5.60 7.05 -13.66
N ASP A 105 -4.92 8.07 -14.20
CA ASP A 105 -3.49 8.35 -13.95
C ASP A 105 -3.11 8.40 -12.47
N ARG A 106 -4.01 8.91 -11.62
CA ARG A 106 -3.77 8.98 -10.17
C ARG A 106 -3.57 7.57 -9.61
N TYR A 107 -4.43 6.62 -9.98
CA TYR A 107 -4.36 5.24 -9.50
C TYR A 107 -3.15 4.50 -10.09
N ILE A 108 -2.84 4.76 -11.36
CA ILE A 108 -1.65 4.20 -12.03
C ILE A 108 -0.38 4.62 -11.29
N ASN A 109 -0.23 5.91 -11.01
CA ASN A 109 0.96 6.46 -10.36
C ASN A 109 1.15 5.91 -8.94
N TRP A 110 0.08 5.79 -8.16
CA TRP A 110 0.16 5.21 -6.82
C TRP A 110 0.43 3.70 -6.83
N TYR A 111 -0.14 2.97 -7.79
CA TYR A 111 0.18 1.55 -7.99
C TYR A 111 1.66 1.36 -8.34
N LYS A 112 2.21 2.18 -9.25
CA LYS A 112 3.65 2.21 -9.59
C LYS A 112 4.51 2.53 -8.37
N ALA A 113 4.11 3.49 -7.53
CA ALA A 113 4.81 3.80 -6.28
C ALA A 113 4.88 2.60 -5.32
N CYS A 114 3.82 1.79 -5.22
CA CYS A 114 3.85 0.55 -4.43
C CYS A 114 4.89 -0.45 -4.94
N ILE A 115 5.04 -0.58 -6.26
CA ILE A 115 6.04 -1.47 -6.89
C ILE A 115 7.45 -0.91 -6.69
N ALA A 116 7.64 0.39 -6.93
CA ALA A 116 8.93 1.06 -6.84
C ALA A 116 9.53 0.93 -5.44
N ASN A 117 8.75 1.09 -4.37
CA ASN A 117 9.25 0.94 -3.00
C ASN A 117 9.75 -0.48 -2.70
N LYS A 118 9.10 -1.51 -3.24
CA LYS A 118 9.59 -2.89 -3.09
C LYS A 118 10.97 -3.05 -3.74
N LEU A 119 11.13 -2.51 -4.95
CA LEU A 119 12.39 -2.57 -5.70
C LEU A 119 13.49 -1.75 -5.02
N ILE A 120 13.18 -0.56 -4.49
CA ILE A 120 14.12 0.25 -3.71
C ILE A 120 14.63 -0.52 -2.49
N LYS A 121 13.75 -1.19 -1.74
CA LYS A 121 14.18 -2.04 -0.61
C LYS A 121 15.11 -3.16 -1.07
N THR A 122 14.85 -3.76 -2.22
CA THR A 122 15.72 -4.81 -2.79
C THR A 122 17.07 -4.26 -3.24
N GLU A 123 17.12 -3.07 -3.85
CA GLU A 123 18.37 -2.38 -4.19
C GLU A 123 19.23 -2.14 -2.94
N TRP A 124 18.63 -1.70 -1.83
CA TRP A 124 19.34 -1.50 -0.56
C TRP A 124 19.90 -2.80 0.03
N ILE A 125 19.24 -3.94 -0.16
CA ILE A 125 19.78 -5.25 0.24
C ILE A 125 21.05 -5.58 -0.56
N PHE A 126 21.02 -5.40 -1.88
CA PHE A 126 22.19 -5.63 -2.72
C PHE A 126 23.32 -4.64 -2.41
N ALA A 127 23.02 -3.37 -2.15
CA ALA A 127 24.01 -2.39 -1.69
C ALA A 127 24.64 -2.80 -0.34
N GLY A 128 23.84 -3.36 0.57
CA GLY A 128 24.32 -3.91 1.84
C GLY A 128 25.29 -5.08 1.64
N PHE A 129 24.95 -6.04 0.77
CA PHE A 129 25.84 -7.16 0.44
C PHE A 129 27.16 -6.69 -0.20
N ALA A 130 27.12 -5.71 -1.11
CA ALA A 130 28.34 -5.14 -1.68
C ALA A 130 29.22 -4.50 -0.59
N THR A 131 28.60 -3.73 0.31
CA THR A 131 29.30 -3.07 1.42
C THR A 131 29.95 -4.09 2.36
N ILE A 132 29.22 -5.13 2.75
CA ILE A 132 29.74 -6.21 3.59
C ILE A 132 30.92 -6.91 2.90
N SER A 133 30.78 -7.23 1.61
CA SER A 133 31.83 -7.90 0.84
C SER A 133 33.12 -7.08 0.78
N LEU A 134 33.01 -5.77 0.57
CA LEU A 134 34.15 -4.85 0.58
C LEU A 134 34.80 -4.74 1.96
N ILE A 135 34.00 -4.68 3.03
CA ILE A 135 34.53 -4.64 4.40
C ILE A 135 35.31 -5.94 4.70
N PHE A 136 34.76 -7.09 4.35
CA PHE A 136 35.44 -8.37 4.52
C PHE A 136 36.75 -8.44 3.73
N SER A 137 36.78 -7.96 2.48
CA SER A 137 38.01 -7.96 1.69
C SER A 137 39.08 -6.98 2.20
N LEU A 138 38.69 -5.97 2.98
CA LEU A 138 39.62 -5.01 3.59
C LEU A 138 40.16 -5.47 4.95
N ILE A 139 39.34 -6.20 5.72
CA ILE A 139 39.69 -6.65 7.07
C ILE A 139 40.45 -7.99 7.04
N LEU A 140 40.04 -8.90 6.16
CA LEU A 140 40.69 -10.22 6.06
C LEU A 140 41.96 -10.11 5.24
N LYS A 141 43.01 -10.77 5.74
CA LYS A 141 44.25 -10.92 4.97
C LYS A 141 43.98 -11.93 3.84
N PRO A 142 44.57 -11.74 2.66
CA PRO A 142 44.33 -12.57 1.46
C PRO A 142 44.84 -14.02 1.56
N GLU A 143 45.12 -14.51 2.77
CA GLU A 143 45.61 -15.86 3.06
C GLU A 143 44.44 -16.84 3.30
N ASP A 144 43.22 -16.34 3.58
CA ASP A 144 42.01 -17.14 3.76
C ASP A 144 41.24 -17.31 2.43
N GLY A 145 41.82 -18.04 1.48
CA GLY A 145 41.34 -18.12 0.09
C GLY A 145 39.86 -18.54 -0.11
N ILE A 146 39.25 -19.21 0.86
CA ILE A 146 37.80 -19.52 0.84
C ILE A 146 36.96 -18.26 1.09
N ILE A 147 37.37 -17.42 2.04
CA ILE A 147 36.60 -16.24 2.42
C ILE A 147 36.71 -15.16 1.34
N ASP A 148 37.88 -15.02 0.72
CA ASP A 148 38.08 -14.12 -0.42
C ASP A 148 37.20 -14.52 -1.62
N SER A 149 37.11 -15.82 -1.90
CA SER A 149 36.24 -16.34 -2.95
C SER A 149 34.76 -16.02 -2.66
N LEU A 150 34.31 -16.22 -1.43
CA LEU A 150 32.94 -15.89 -1.01
C LEU A 150 32.65 -14.38 -1.11
N ALA A 151 33.56 -13.53 -0.63
CA ALA A 151 33.44 -12.08 -0.73
C ALA A 151 33.34 -11.63 -2.20
N PHE A 152 34.14 -12.22 -3.09
CA PHE A 152 34.05 -11.96 -4.52
C PHE A 152 32.69 -12.37 -5.11
N TYR A 153 32.19 -13.58 -4.79
CA TYR A 153 30.87 -14.02 -5.26
C TYR A 153 29.74 -13.12 -4.76
N PHE A 154 29.78 -12.70 -3.49
CA PHE A 154 28.79 -11.76 -2.96
C PHE A 154 28.85 -10.40 -3.66
N LEU A 155 30.05 -9.91 -3.99
CA LEU A 155 30.21 -8.67 -4.75
C LEU A 155 29.59 -8.80 -6.15
N VAL A 156 29.88 -9.90 -6.87
CA VAL A 156 29.29 -10.16 -8.20
C VAL A 156 27.77 -10.25 -8.12
N ILE A 157 27.22 -11.02 -7.17
CA ILE A 157 25.77 -11.14 -6.97
C ILE A 157 25.14 -9.78 -6.67
N SER A 158 25.79 -8.98 -5.81
CA SER A 158 25.34 -7.63 -5.46
C SER A 158 25.29 -6.71 -6.67
N PHE A 159 26.30 -6.76 -7.51
CA PHE A 159 26.39 -5.94 -8.70
C PHE A 159 25.32 -6.32 -9.74
N VAL A 160 25.21 -7.61 -10.06
CA VAL A 160 24.21 -8.12 -11.01
C VAL A 160 22.79 -7.89 -10.49
N GLY A 161 22.55 -8.17 -9.21
CA GLY A 161 21.25 -7.96 -8.56
C GLY A 161 20.86 -6.49 -8.49
N GLY A 162 21.80 -5.61 -8.13
CA GLY A 162 21.60 -4.16 -8.08
C GLY A 162 21.27 -3.55 -9.45
N ILE A 163 22.01 -3.94 -10.49
CA ILE A 163 21.72 -3.50 -11.87
C ILE A 163 20.34 -3.98 -12.31
N SER A 164 20.04 -5.27 -12.10
CA SER A 164 18.78 -5.88 -12.52
C SER A 164 17.57 -5.21 -11.84
N THR A 165 17.66 -4.95 -10.54
CA THR A 165 16.59 -4.28 -9.78
C THR A 165 16.41 -2.82 -10.19
N SER A 166 17.50 -2.10 -10.43
CA SER A 166 17.45 -0.72 -10.95
C SER A 166 16.82 -0.64 -12.33
N PHE A 167 17.15 -1.58 -13.21
CA PHE A 167 16.53 -1.67 -14.54
C PHE A 167 15.04 -1.95 -14.44
N LEU A 168 14.62 -2.93 -13.63
CA LEU A 168 13.21 -3.23 -13.38
C LEU A 168 12.47 -2.02 -12.82
N ARG A 169 13.06 -1.28 -11.88
CA ARG A 169 12.44 -0.09 -11.29
C ARG A 169 12.16 0.97 -12.35
N ARG A 170 13.15 1.26 -13.20
CA ARG A 170 12.98 2.23 -14.30
C ARG A 170 11.90 1.79 -15.27
N TYR A 171 11.88 0.50 -15.62
CA TYR A 171 10.87 -0.07 -16.52
C TYR A 171 9.45 0.08 -15.96
N TYR A 172 9.23 -0.23 -14.68
CA TYR A 172 7.90 -0.13 -14.06
C TYR A 172 7.43 1.29 -13.75
N ILE A 173 8.35 2.26 -13.59
CA ILE A 173 7.99 3.66 -13.36
C ILE A 173 7.62 4.35 -14.67
N HIS A 174 8.38 4.12 -15.74
CA HIS A 174 8.25 4.85 -17.00
C HIS A 174 7.31 4.21 -18.03
N LYS A 175 6.85 2.98 -17.82
CA LYS A 175 5.82 2.33 -18.62
C LYS A 175 4.52 2.34 -17.83
#